data_AF-E4S557-F1
#
_entry.id   AF-E4S557-F1
#
_cell.length_a   1.000
_cell.length_b   1.000
_cell.length_c   1.000
_cell.angle_alpha   90.00
_cell.angle_beta   90.00
_cell.angle_gamma   90.00
#
_symmetry.space_group_name_H-M   'P 1'
#
loop_
_entity.id
_entity.type
_entity.pdbx_description
1 polymer ?
#
loop_
_entity_poly.entity_id
_entity_poly.type
_entity_poly.pdbx_seq_one_letter_code
_entity_poly.pdbx_strand_id
1 'polypeptide(L)'
;MIKKIKTGRGKQLLSSILLVGVIYLLSPTVSYDKLSANRLLTWLFALQIFVYFGVAITVSFVLRVLRAKYSQKVCSFIFSLCLNDMLVLTMLLTTLHIMFMLSVVNTIGVSYKWIIKGINFSIVLSVADIVIVIVYFLKLYKNSYPINFLNALLKGLKRDLQENNKDKVDEKLLILKEFLKSYPFQFNYNLLEPILANDEALRILSQIKNEDKYLTGIFELIVSLFFHLLNSHELKSAYKIFEIILEYSNNIHLKRRMRFLIYEGVEKRKIFYLIKLIERSKSEDYFASKPQLFKKYLITIGFCKPSMKWTRKAMYRKRKK
;
A
#
# COMPACT_ATOMS: atom_id res chain seq x y z
N MET A 1 -17.20 6.26 18.44
CA MET A 1 -16.22 5.26 17.92
C MET A 1 -14.75 5.73 17.92
N ILE A 2 -14.46 7.02 18.18
CA ILE A 2 -13.12 7.59 18.43
C ILE A 2 -12.38 6.91 19.61
N LYS A 3 -13.11 6.25 20.53
CA LYS A 3 -12.56 5.58 21.71
C LYS A 3 -11.71 4.33 21.41
N LYS A 4 -11.93 3.59 20.32
CA LYS A 4 -11.20 2.32 20.04
C LYS A 4 -9.85 2.50 19.30
N ILE A 5 -9.68 3.56 18.52
CA ILE A 5 -8.39 3.88 17.88
C ILE A 5 -7.46 4.57 18.88
N LYS A 6 -8.02 5.39 19.79
CA LYS A 6 -7.28 5.97 20.93
C LYS A 6 -6.73 4.92 21.88
N THR A 7 -7.43 3.79 22.10
CA THR A 7 -6.96 2.74 23.01
C THR A 7 -5.81 1.91 22.44
N GLY A 8 -5.73 1.68 21.12
CA GLY A 8 -4.60 0.98 20.50
C GLY A 8 -3.30 1.80 20.55
N ARG A 9 -3.38 3.07 20.14
CA ARG A 9 -2.23 4.02 20.22
C ARG A 9 -1.85 4.34 21.66
N GLY A 10 -2.83 4.53 22.55
CA GLY A 10 -2.59 4.77 23.97
C GLY A 10 -1.93 3.58 24.68
N LYS A 11 -2.30 2.34 24.33
CA LYS A 11 -1.62 1.14 24.84
C LYS A 11 -0.19 0.99 24.32
N GLN A 12 0.07 1.35 23.06
CA GLN A 12 1.43 1.40 22.51
C GLN A 12 2.28 2.49 23.19
N LEU A 13 1.69 3.65 23.47
CA LEU A 13 2.36 4.76 24.17
C LEU A 13 2.69 4.37 25.62
N LEU A 14 1.76 3.74 26.33
CA LEU A 14 1.97 3.18 27.67
C LEU A 14 3.04 2.06 27.68
N SER A 15 3.04 1.15 26.71
CA SER A 15 4.09 0.14 26.61
C SER A 15 5.45 0.76 26.29
N SER A 16 5.47 1.86 25.53
CA SER A 16 6.70 2.61 25.23
C SER A 16 7.26 3.29 26.48
N ILE A 17 6.40 3.90 27.31
CA ILE A 17 6.80 4.51 28.59
C ILE A 17 7.34 3.44 29.56
N LEU A 18 6.67 2.29 29.66
CA LEU A 18 7.14 1.16 30.49
C LEU A 18 8.49 0.62 30.00
N LEU A 19 8.67 0.50 28.69
CA LEU A 19 9.94 0.09 28.08
C LEU A 19 11.06 1.07 28.43
N VAL A 20 10.81 2.38 28.32
CA VAL A 20 11.75 3.44 28.69
C VAL A 20 12.15 3.34 30.16
N GLY A 21 11.19 3.07 31.06
CA GLY A 21 11.46 2.84 32.48
C GLY A 21 12.29 1.58 32.77
N VAL A 22 12.02 0.47 32.06
CA VAL A 22 12.80 -0.78 32.17
C VAL A 22 14.23 -0.58 31.65
N ILE A 23 14.39 0.13 30.54
CA ILE A 23 15.70 0.46 29.96
C ILE A 23 16.49 1.35 30.93
N TYR A 24 15.84 2.33 31.56
CA TYR A 24 16.47 3.16 32.60
C TYR A 24 16.96 2.31 33.77
N LEU A 25 16.16 1.36 34.24
CA LEU A 25 16.54 0.46 35.34
C LEU A 25 17.76 -0.41 34.99
N LEU A 26 17.81 -0.94 33.77
CA LEU A 26 18.87 -1.81 33.24
C LEU A 26 20.14 -1.07 32.79
N SER A 27 20.09 0.26 32.71
CA SER A 27 21.23 1.07 32.29
C SER A 27 22.44 0.84 33.22
N PRO A 28 23.63 0.54 32.68
CA PRO A 28 24.82 0.29 33.49
C PRO A 28 25.23 1.53 34.29
N THR A 29 25.96 1.33 35.37
CA THR A 29 26.53 2.42 36.17
C THR A 29 28.04 2.47 36.00
N VAL A 30 28.49 3.14 34.93
CA VAL A 30 29.88 3.56 34.74
C VAL A 30 30.04 4.97 35.31
N SER A 31 31.05 5.21 36.13
CA SER A 31 31.33 6.52 36.74
C SER A 31 32.08 7.45 35.79
N TYR A 32 31.87 8.75 35.98
CA TYR A 32 32.49 9.81 35.18
C TYR A 32 32.95 10.95 36.10
N ASP A 33 34.08 11.58 35.78
CA ASP A 33 34.38 12.90 36.32
C ASP A 33 33.55 13.98 35.61
N LYS A 34 33.49 15.20 36.17
CA LYS A 34 32.67 16.29 35.62
C LYS A 34 33.04 16.63 34.17
N LEU A 35 34.34 16.63 33.86
CA LEU A 35 34.84 16.99 32.53
C LEU A 35 34.47 15.93 31.48
N SER A 36 34.67 14.64 31.77
CA SER A 36 34.29 13.55 30.87
C SER A 36 32.78 13.46 30.68
N ALA A 37 31.99 13.63 31.75
CA ALA A 37 30.53 13.65 31.68
C ALA A 37 30.02 14.77 30.76
N ASN A 38 30.55 15.99 30.92
CA ASN A 38 30.21 17.11 30.04
C ASN A 38 30.59 16.85 28.60
N ARG A 39 31.84 16.43 28.34
CA ARG A 39 32.29 16.09 26.98
C ARG A 39 31.39 15.04 26.34
N LEU A 40 31.12 13.94 27.04
CA LEU A 40 30.28 12.86 26.55
C LEU A 40 28.87 13.33 26.20
N LEU A 41 28.20 14.06 27.09
CA LEU A 41 26.85 14.56 26.86
C LEU A 41 26.80 15.57 25.71
N THR A 42 27.81 16.44 25.58
CA THR A 42 27.93 17.35 24.42
C THR A 42 28.11 16.58 23.12
N TRP A 43 28.94 15.52 23.10
CA TRP A 43 29.09 14.65 21.93
C TRP A 43 27.80 13.91 21.59
N LEU A 44 27.08 13.38 22.58
CA LEU A 44 25.77 12.76 22.36
C LEU A 44 24.74 13.76 21.83
N PHE A 45 24.74 14.99 22.33
CA PHE A 45 23.86 16.04 21.83
C PHE A 45 24.15 16.37 20.36
N ALA A 46 25.43 16.55 20.01
CA ALA A 46 25.85 16.77 18.64
C ALA A 46 25.48 15.58 17.72
N LEU A 47 25.64 14.35 18.21
CA LEU A 47 25.23 13.13 17.49
C LEU A 47 23.72 13.14 17.22
N GLN A 48 22.89 13.49 18.19
CA GLN A 48 21.44 13.53 18.01
C GLN A 48 21.01 14.58 16.99
N ILE A 49 21.63 15.76 17.01
CA ILE A 49 21.42 16.79 15.99
C ILE A 49 21.80 16.26 14.61
N PHE A 50 22.96 15.64 14.48
CA PHE A 50 23.43 15.06 13.22
C PHE A 50 22.47 13.99 12.69
N VAL A 51 22.03 13.06 13.55
CA VAL A 51 21.09 12.00 13.17
C VAL A 51 19.75 12.60 12.77
N TYR A 52 19.22 13.57 13.51
CA TYR A 52 17.95 14.22 13.19
C TYR A 52 17.98 14.87 11.79
N PHE A 53 18.99 15.70 11.51
CA PHE A 53 19.12 16.33 10.20
C PHE A 53 19.39 15.30 9.10
N GLY A 54 20.23 14.30 9.35
CA GLY A 54 20.49 13.20 8.40
C GLY A 54 19.21 12.44 8.02
N VAL A 55 18.38 12.11 9.01
CA VAL A 55 17.08 11.46 8.79
C VAL A 55 16.14 12.37 8.02
N ALA A 56 16.03 13.65 8.39
CA ALA A 56 15.15 14.60 7.71
C ALA A 56 15.53 14.79 6.23
N ILE A 57 16.83 14.94 5.94
CA ILE A 57 17.35 15.05 4.57
C ILE A 57 17.07 13.77 3.79
N THR A 58 17.35 12.61 4.38
CA THR A 58 17.16 11.31 3.73
C THR A 58 15.68 11.07 3.43
N VAL A 59 14.78 11.35 4.38
CA VAL A 59 13.33 11.25 4.18
C VAL A 59 12.86 12.19 3.07
N SER A 60 13.37 13.42 3.02
CA SER A 60 13.07 14.37 1.95
C SER A 60 13.52 13.86 0.58
N PHE A 61 14.72 13.29 0.49
CA PHE A 61 15.22 12.67 -0.74
C PHE A 61 14.39 11.46 -1.16
N VAL A 62 14.09 10.55 -0.24
CA VAL A 62 13.22 9.38 -0.49
C VAL A 62 11.84 9.82 -0.95
N LEU A 63 11.25 10.86 -0.35
CA LEU A 63 9.97 11.41 -0.78
C LEU A 63 10.04 11.92 -2.23
N ARG A 64 11.12 12.62 -2.61
CA ARG A 64 11.31 13.08 -4.01
C ARG A 64 11.40 11.90 -4.97
N VAL A 65 12.18 10.87 -4.63
CA VAL A 65 12.30 9.65 -5.45
C VAL A 65 10.96 8.92 -5.57
N LEU A 66 10.22 8.79 -4.47
CA LEU A 66 8.89 8.17 -4.48
C LEU A 66 7.89 8.98 -5.30
N ARG A 67 7.93 10.32 -5.24
CA ARG A 67 7.06 11.20 -6.03
C ARG A 67 7.34 11.15 -7.53
N ALA A 68 8.56 10.79 -7.94
CA ALA A 68 8.84 10.51 -9.35
C ALA A 68 8.15 9.22 -9.84
N LYS A 69 7.77 8.33 -8.91
CA LYS A 69 7.24 6.99 -9.20
C LYS A 69 5.75 6.83 -8.85
N TYR A 70 5.25 7.60 -7.90
CA TYR A 70 3.93 7.45 -7.31
C TYR A 70 3.26 8.81 -7.12
N SER A 71 1.92 8.82 -7.14
CA SER A 71 1.15 10.01 -6.76
C SER A 71 1.43 10.44 -5.31
N GLN A 72 1.12 11.69 -4.98
CA GLN A 72 1.25 12.21 -3.63
C GLN A 72 0.42 11.41 -2.61
N LYS A 73 -0.77 10.91 -2.95
CA LYS A 73 -1.59 10.14 -2.01
C LYS A 73 -1.00 8.76 -1.72
N VAL A 74 -0.43 8.11 -2.72
CA VAL A 74 0.28 6.84 -2.57
C VAL A 74 1.51 7.02 -1.67
N CYS A 75 2.29 8.08 -1.91
CA CYS A 75 3.41 8.44 -1.05
C CYS A 75 2.95 8.68 0.40
N SER A 76 1.92 9.49 0.62
CA SER A 76 1.36 9.75 1.95
C SER A 76 0.95 8.46 2.65
N PHE A 77 0.34 7.51 1.92
CA PHE A 77 -0.03 6.22 2.50
C PHE A 77 1.20 5.39 2.88
N ILE A 78 2.24 5.31 2.04
CA ILE A 78 3.50 4.63 2.36
C ILE A 78 4.12 5.21 3.64
N PHE A 79 4.15 6.54 3.77
CA PHE A 79 4.63 7.20 4.98
C PHE A 79 3.74 6.93 6.20
N SER A 80 2.42 6.82 6.03
CA SER A 80 1.50 6.47 7.12
C SER A 80 1.70 5.04 7.65
N LEU A 81 2.22 4.13 6.82
CA LEU A 81 2.61 2.78 7.23
C LEU A 81 3.92 2.78 8.03
N CYS A 82 4.71 3.85 7.88
CA CYS A 82 5.95 4.06 8.62
C CYS A 82 5.64 4.75 9.95
N LEU A 83 6.34 4.38 11.02
CA LEU A 83 6.08 4.91 12.36
C LEU A 83 6.71 6.32 12.51
N ASN A 84 6.40 7.24 11.60
CA ASN A 84 6.95 8.61 11.57
C ASN A 84 6.79 9.31 12.93
N ASP A 85 5.60 9.23 13.52
CA ASP A 85 5.29 9.83 14.82
C ASP A 85 6.19 9.28 15.93
N MET A 86 6.47 7.96 15.91
CA MET A 86 7.35 7.34 16.90
C MET A 86 8.80 7.75 16.70
N LEU A 87 9.26 7.87 15.45
CA LEU A 87 10.61 8.33 15.13
C LEU A 87 10.85 9.75 15.65
N VAL A 88 9.90 10.66 15.40
CA VAL A 88 10.00 12.05 15.88
C VAL A 88 9.94 12.11 17.40
N LEU A 89 9.03 11.36 18.03
CA LEU A 89 8.84 11.40 19.47
C LEU A 89 10.04 10.82 20.24
N THR A 90 10.66 9.76 19.73
CA THR A 90 11.84 9.14 20.36
C THR A 90 13.06 10.04 20.27
N MET A 91 13.35 10.59 19.08
CA MET A 91 14.42 11.57 18.90
C MET A 91 14.27 12.81 19.79
N LEU A 92 13.04 13.33 19.89
CA LEU A 92 12.76 14.50 20.73
C LEU A 92 12.94 14.17 22.21
N LEU A 93 12.49 13.01 22.67
CA LEU A 93 12.68 12.54 24.04
C LEU A 93 14.17 12.44 24.39
N THR A 94 14.97 11.80 23.54
CA THR A 94 16.41 11.63 23.78
C THR A 94 17.14 12.96 23.79
N THR A 95 16.81 13.86 22.87
CA THR A 95 17.39 15.20 22.80
C THR A 95 17.09 16.00 24.09
N LEU A 96 15.84 16.01 24.54
CA LEU A 96 15.45 16.66 25.79
C LEU A 96 16.14 16.05 27.01
N HIS A 97 16.25 14.72 27.07
CA HIS A 97 16.91 14.04 28.16
C HIS A 97 18.41 14.39 28.22
N ILE A 98 19.11 14.43 27.09
CA ILE A 98 20.52 14.83 27.03
C ILE A 98 20.70 16.28 27.47
N MET A 99 19.85 17.21 26.99
CA MET A 99 19.88 18.61 27.41
C MET A 99 19.67 18.76 28.92
N PHE A 100 18.71 18.02 29.48
CA PHE A 100 18.46 18.00 30.92
C PHE A 100 19.69 17.51 31.70
N MET A 101 20.28 16.38 31.30
CA MET A 101 21.48 15.84 31.94
C MET A 101 22.67 16.80 31.83
N LEU A 102 22.84 17.46 30.67
CA LEU A 102 23.91 18.44 30.46
C LEU A 102 23.76 19.64 31.41
N SER A 103 22.53 20.11 31.61
CA SER A 103 22.23 21.19 32.57
C SER A 103 22.53 20.75 34.02
N VAL A 104 22.11 19.56 34.39
CA VAL A 104 22.32 18.99 35.74
C VAL A 104 23.81 18.79 36.03
N VAL A 105 24.59 18.23 35.10
CA VAL A 105 26.03 18.02 35.30
C VAL A 105 26.76 19.35 35.45
N ASN A 106 26.38 20.38 34.69
CA ASN A 106 27.00 21.71 34.79
C ASN A 106 26.68 22.42 36.10
N THR A 107 25.45 22.29 36.61
CA THR A 107 24.96 22.97 37.83
C THR A 107 25.32 22.24 39.11
N ILE A 108 25.07 20.92 39.19
CA ILE A 108 25.16 20.11 40.41
C ILE A 108 26.41 19.22 40.42
N GLY A 109 26.99 18.90 39.26
CA GLY A 109 28.11 17.97 39.13
C GLY A 109 27.66 16.50 39.02
N VAL A 110 28.60 15.54 39.13
CA VAL A 110 28.38 14.10 38.88
C VAL A 110 28.41 13.27 40.18
N SER A 111 28.33 13.91 41.34
CA SER A 111 28.48 13.28 42.65
C SER A 111 27.33 12.34 43.01
N TYR A 112 26.14 12.53 42.44
CA TYR A 112 24.97 11.71 42.74
C TYR A 112 24.84 10.50 41.82
N LYS A 113 24.58 9.32 42.42
CA LYS A 113 24.38 8.04 41.71
C LYS A 113 23.30 8.10 40.62
N TRP A 114 22.24 8.89 40.83
CA TRP A 114 21.17 9.05 39.85
C TRP A 114 21.62 9.88 38.63
N ILE A 115 22.56 10.81 38.79
CA ILE A 115 23.12 11.59 37.68
C ILE A 115 23.98 10.69 36.78
N ILE A 116 24.83 9.87 37.39
CA ILE A 116 25.61 8.85 36.69
C ILE A 116 24.68 7.90 35.90
N LYS A 117 23.60 7.45 36.54
CA LYS A 117 22.60 6.58 35.89
C LYS A 117 21.88 7.30 34.73
N GLY A 118 21.56 8.58 34.88
CA GLY A 118 21.00 9.41 33.81
C GLY A 118 21.94 9.58 32.62
N ILE A 119 23.25 9.77 32.85
CA ILE A 119 24.25 9.85 31.76
C ILE A 119 24.28 8.54 30.98
N ASN A 120 24.37 7.41 31.67
CA ASN A 120 24.39 6.10 31.02
C ASN A 120 23.07 5.81 30.28
N PHE A 121 21.95 6.27 30.82
CA PHE A 121 20.66 6.18 30.13
C PHE A 121 20.63 7.01 28.83
N SER A 122 21.22 8.20 28.81
CA SER A 122 21.38 9.00 27.58
C SER A 122 22.18 8.27 26.50
N ILE A 123 23.20 7.49 26.88
CA ILE A 123 23.95 6.63 25.94
C ILE A 123 23.02 5.57 25.36
N VAL A 124 22.30 4.84 26.23
CA VAL A 124 21.41 3.75 25.81
C VAL A 124 20.28 4.27 24.92
N LEU A 125 19.67 5.41 25.25
CA LEU A 125 18.68 6.06 24.40
C LEU A 125 19.26 6.42 23.03
N SER A 126 20.49 6.95 22.98
CA SER A 126 21.13 7.30 21.72
C SER A 126 21.39 6.08 20.83
N VAL A 127 21.78 4.95 21.42
CA VAL A 127 21.90 3.68 20.70
C VAL A 127 20.53 3.19 20.21
N ALA A 128 19.50 3.29 21.05
CA ALA A 128 18.15 2.89 20.69
C ALA A 128 17.60 3.73 19.51
N ASP A 129 17.87 5.03 19.48
CA ASP A 129 17.47 5.91 18.37
C ASP A 129 18.11 5.48 17.05
N ILE A 130 19.39 5.12 17.04
CA ILE A 130 20.07 4.60 15.85
C ILE A 130 19.36 3.32 15.35
N VAL A 131 19.03 2.40 16.26
CA VAL A 131 18.28 1.18 15.91
C VAL A 131 16.90 1.51 15.34
N ILE A 132 16.18 2.46 15.95
CA ILE A 132 14.86 2.90 15.49
C ILE A 132 14.95 3.49 14.08
N VAL A 133 15.98 4.30 13.80
CA VAL A 133 16.24 4.86 12.46
C VAL A 133 16.47 3.75 11.44
N ILE A 134 17.29 2.75 11.77
CA ILE A 134 17.54 1.61 10.87
C ILE A 134 16.23 0.85 10.59
N VAL A 135 15.47 0.51 11.63
CA VAL A 135 14.18 -0.19 11.50
C VAL A 135 13.18 0.65 10.70
N TYR A 136 13.18 1.96 10.90
CA TYR A 136 12.35 2.90 10.15
C TYR A 136 12.64 2.84 8.65
N PHE A 137 13.90 2.97 8.25
CA PHE A 137 14.28 2.92 6.83
C PHE A 137 14.08 1.54 6.22
N LEU A 138 14.31 0.46 6.97
CA LEU A 138 13.98 -0.90 6.52
C LEU A 138 12.48 -1.05 6.25
N LYS A 139 11.64 -0.51 7.13
CA LYS A 139 10.18 -0.55 6.97
C LYS A 139 9.73 0.33 5.80
N LEU A 140 10.30 1.52 5.65
CA LEU A 140 10.04 2.43 4.53
C LEU A 140 10.42 1.77 3.20
N TYR A 141 11.62 1.20 3.12
CA TYR A 141 12.09 0.46 1.95
C TYR A 141 11.15 -0.70 1.63
N LYS A 142 10.83 -1.55 2.62
CA LYS A 142 9.91 -2.68 2.44
C LYS A 142 8.54 -2.22 1.94
N ASN A 143 7.95 -1.19 2.53
CA ASN A 143 6.61 -0.69 2.18
C ASN A 143 6.59 0.12 0.88
N SER A 144 7.71 0.70 0.46
CA SER A 144 7.82 1.35 -0.84
C SER A 144 7.78 0.36 -2.00
N TYR A 145 8.06 -0.92 -1.72
CA TYR A 145 7.98 -1.98 -2.70
C TYR A 145 6.50 -2.27 -3.07
N PRO A 146 6.16 -2.36 -4.36
CA PRO A 146 4.78 -2.42 -4.84
C PRO A 146 3.92 -3.52 -4.22
N ILE A 147 4.53 -4.71 -4.07
CA ILE A 147 3.90 -5.90 -3.48
C ILE A 147 3.45 -5.63 -2.05
N ASN A 148 4.38 -5.10 -1.25
CA ASN A 148 4.17 -4.89 0.16
C ASN A 148 3.20 -3.73 0.39
N PHE A 149 3.29 -2.68 -0.42
CA PHE A 149 2.31 -1.61 -0.47
C PHE A 149 0.90 -2.15 -0.70
N LEU A 150 0.71 -2.93 -1.77
CA LEU A 150 -0.60 -3.43 -2.16
C LEU A 150 -1.17 -4.37 -1.09
N ASN A 151 -0.36 -5.28 -0.55
CA ASN A 151 -0.76 -6.15 0.55
C ASN A 151 -1.16 -5.36 1.81
N ALA A 152 -0.41 -4.32 2.16
CA ALA A 152 -0.74 -3.46 3.29
C ALA A 152 -2.05 -2.68 3.05
N LEU A 153 -2.25 -2.15 1.85
CA LEU A 153 -3.44 -1.42 1.46
C LEU A 153 -4.69 -2.31 1.51
N LEU A 154 -4.60 -3.54 0.99
CA LEU A 154 -5.70 -4.51 1.00
C LEU A 154 -6.02 -5.01 2.41
N LYS A 155 -5.00 -5.26 3.23
CA LYS A 155 -5.19 -5.62 4.65
C LYS A 155 -5.89 -4.49 5.40
N GLY A 156 -5.53 -3.24 5.10
CA GLY A 156 -6.22 -2.05 5.62
C GLY A 156 -7.67 -1.98 5.17
N LEU A 157 -7.92 -2.14 3.87
CA LEU A 157 -9.26 -2.12 3.27
C LEU A 157 -10.17 -3.19 3.89
N LYS A 158 -9.69 -4.43 4.02
CA LYS A 158 -10.41 -5.53 4.69
C LYS A 158 -10.83 -5.16 6.10
N ARG A 159 -9.93 -4.55 6.87
CA ARG A 159 -10.21 -4.12 8.24
C ARG A 159 -11.25 -3.01 8.29
N ASP A 160 -11.12 -1.99 7.45
CA ASP A 160 -12.06 -0.86 7.46
C ASP A 160 -13.46 -1.26 6.98
N LEU A 161 -13.55 -2.25 6.09
CA LEU A 161 -14.82 -2.88 5.70
C LEU A 161 -15.45 -3.63 6.86
N GLN A 162 -14.68 -4.44 7.61
CA GLN A 162 -15.19 -5.12 8.82
C GLN A 162 -15.65 -4.12 9.89
N GLU A 163 -15.02 -2.94 9.96
CA GLU A 163 -15.36 -1.88 10.90
C GLU A 163 -16.46 -0.93 10.38
N ASN A 164 -17.05 -1.18 9.20
CA ASN A 164 -18.06 -0.33 8.55
C ASN A 164 -17.66 1.16 8.44
N ASN A 165 -16.37 1.44 8.23
CA ASN A 165 -15.84 2.80 8.18
C ASN A 165 -15.76 3.34 6.75
N LYS A 166 -16.91 3.84 6.26
CA LYS A 166 -17.10 4.25 4.87
C LYS A 166 -16.04 5.24 4.36
N ASP A 167 -15.75 6.29 5.12
CA ASP A 167 -14.79 7.33 4.70
C ASP A 167 -13.37 6.77 4.47
N LYS A 168 -12.94 5.81 5.29
CA LYS A 168 -11.61 5.18 5.16
C LYS A 168 -11.54 4.16 4.02
N VAL A 169 -12.66 3.53 3.70
CA VAL A 169 -12.77 2.64 2.55
C VAL A 169 -12.60 3.45 1.27
N ASP A 170 -13.30 4.59 1.15
CA ASP A 170 -13.21 5.50 0.01
C ASP A 170 -11.79 6.01 -0.22
N GLU A 171 -11.14 6.43 0.86
CA GLU A 171 -9.76 6.90 0.83
C GLU A 171 -8.81 5.83 0.29
N LYS A 172 -8.92 4.58 0.77
CA LYS A 172 -8.07 3.47 0.32
C LYS A 172 -8.37 3.02 -1.11
N LEU A 173 -9.62 3.06 -1.54
CA LEU A 173 -9.98 2.80 -2.93
C LEU A 173 -9.42 3.88 -3.87
N LEU A 174 -9.43 5.14 -3.44
CA LEU A 174 -8.83 6.24 -4.20
C LEU A 174 -7.31 6.08 -4.29
N ILE A 175 -6.65 5.72 -3.19
CA ILE A 175 -5.21 5.40 -3.15
C ILE A 175 -4.88 4.24 -4.09
N LEU A 176 -5.70 3.17 -4.10
CA LEU A 176 -5.54 2.05 -5.01
C LEU A 176 -5.65 2.48 -6.48
N LYS A 177 -6.63 3.34 -6.79
CA LYS A 177 -6.80 3.89 -8.16
C LYS A 177 -5.58 4.70 -8.59
N GLU A 178 -5.06 5.56 -7.72
CA GLU A 178 -3.88 6.37 -8.04
C GLU A 178 -2.59 5.55 -8.15
N PHE A 179 -2.44 4.52 -7.32
CA PHE A 179 -1.31 3.58 -7.40
C PHE A 179 -1.26 2.90 -8.77
N LEU A 180 -2.40 2.43 -9.26
CA LEU A 180 -2.47 1.75 -10.56
C LEU A 180 -2.28 2.70 -11.74
N LYS A 181 -2.64 3.99 -11.60
CA LYS A 181 -2.37 5.02 -12.62
C LYS A 181 -0.89 5.40 -12.71
N SER A 182 -0.18 5.41 -11.58
CA SER A 182 1.19 5.93 -11.49
C SER A 182 2.26 4.89 -11.90
N TYR A 183 1.88 3.62 -12.07
CA TYR A 183 2.82 2.53 -12.30
C TYR A 183 2.81 2.05 -13.77
N PRO A 184 3.85 2.35 -14.57
CA PRO A 184 4.02 1.71 -15.87
C PRO A 184 4.45 0.24 -15.69
N PHE A 185 3.50 -0.67 -15.94
CA PHE A 185 3.60 -1.96 -16.65
C PHE A 185 4.71 -3.00 -16.34
N GLN A 186 5.48 -2.87 -15.26
CA GLN A 186 6.36 -3.93 -14.77
C GLN A 186 5.85 -4.50 -13.45
N PHE A 187 4.70 -5.18 -13.49
CA PHE A 187 4.30 -6.06 -12.39
C PHE A 187 4.54 -7.51 -12.77
N ASN A 188 5.15 -8.23 -11.84
CA ASN A 188 5.21 -9.68 -11.86
C ASN A 188 3.77 -10.20 -11.65
N TYR A 189 3.22 -10.86 -12.67
CA TYR A 189 1.82 -11.27 -12.79
C TYR A 189 1.30 -12.14 -11.63
N ASN A 190 2.22 -12.79 -10.91
CA ASN A 190 1.99 -13.57 -9.70
C ASN A 190 1.42 -12.78 -8.50
N LEU A 191 1.23 -11.45 -8.61
CA LEU A 191 0.82 -10.59 -7.51
C LEU A 191 -0.62 -10.07 -7.58
N LEU A 192 -1.09 -9.72 -8.77
CA LEU A 192 -2.48 -9.32 -9.00
C LEU A 192 -3.40 -10.53 -9.15
N GLU A 193 -2.87 -11.64 -9.66
CA GLU A 193 -3.62 -12.89 -9.81
C GLU A 193 -4.13 -13.44 -8.47
N PRO A 194 -3.34 -13.54 -7.37
CA PRO A 194 -3.86 -14.00 -6.09
C PRO A 194 -4.81 -13.00 -5.42
N ILE A 195 -4.66 -11.71 -5.71
CA ILE A 195 -5.51 -10.66 -5.13
C ILE A 195 -6.89 -10.65 -5.80
N LEU A 196 -6.98 -10.93 -7.10
CA LEU A 196 -8.25 -10.97 -7.82
C LEU A 196 -8.83 -12.38 -7.92
N ALA A 197 -8.01 -13.42 -7.76
CA ALA A 197 -8.44 -14.81 -7.65
C ALA A 197 -8.72 -15.27 -6.21
N ASN A 198 -8.49 -14.42 -5.20
CA ASN A 198 -8.91 -14.70 -3.83
C ASN A 198 -10.39 -14.35 -3.67
N ASP A 199 -11.22 -15.35 -3.41
CA ASP A 199 -12.66 -15.22 -3.15
C ASP A 199 -12.97 -14.17 -2.09
N GLU A 200 -12.08 -13.93 -1.13
CA GLU A 200 -12.28 -12.93 -0.08
C GLU A 200 -12.09 -11.48 -0.58
N ALA A 201 -11.17 -11.26 -1.50
CA ALA A 201 -10.98 -9.97 -2.16
C ALA A 201 -12.11 -9.70 -3.17
N LEU A 202 -12.56 -10.74 -3.89
CA LEU A 202 -13.77 -10.68 -4.70
C LEU A 202 -15.01 -10.44 -3.85
N ARG A 203 -15.10 -11.01 -2.65
CA ARG A 203 -16.17 -10.79 -1.68
C ARG A 203 -16.17 -9.36 -1.13
N ILE A 204 -14.98 -8.80 -0.88
CA ILE A 204 -14.81 -7.39 -0.50
C ILE A 204 -15.26 -6.47 -1.64
N LEU A 205 -14.79 -6.71 -2.86
CA LEU A 205 -15.18 -5.92 -4.04
C LEU A 205 -16.67 -6.10 -4.37
N SER A 206 -17.25 -7.28 -4.10
CA SER A 206 -18.68 -7.56 -4.26
C SER A 206 -19.55 -7.06 -3.11
N GLN A 207 -19.00 -6.78 -1.93
CA GLN A 207 -19.69 -6.01 -0.90
C GLN A 207 -19.76 -4.53 -1.30
N ILE A 208 -18.71 -4.01 -1.95
CA ILE A 208 -18.69 -2.66 -2.54
C ILE A 208 -19.65 -2.56 -3.76
N LYS A 209 -19.98 -3.68 -4.43
CA LYS A 209 -20.98 -3.78 -5.51
C LYS A 209 -22.41 -3.35 -5.10
N ASN A 210 -22.73 -3.27 -3.81
CA ASN A 210 -24.02 -2.78 -3.35
C ASN A 210 -24.05 -1.26 -3.15
N GLU A 211 -22.93 -0.55 -3.33
CA GLU A 211 -22.85 0.90 -3.27
C GLU A 211 -22.44 1.46 -4.65
N ASP A 212 -23.43 1.90 -5.44
CA ASP A 212 -23.29 2.38 -6.84
C ASP A 212 -22.20 3.46 -7.04
N LYS A 213 -21.83 4.17 -5.97
CA LYS A 213 -20.87 5.28 -5.98
C LYS A 213 -19.42 4.83 -6.28
N TYR A 214 -19.02 3.62 -5.88
CA TYR A 214 -17.62 3.13 -6.00
C TYR A 214 -17.42 2.11 -7.11
N LEU A 215 -18.54 1.57 -7.61
CA LEU A 215 -18.64 0.49 -8.55
C LEU A 215 -17.97 0.79 -9.90
N THR A 216 -17.99 2.06 -10.33
CA THR A 216 -17.36 2.50 -11.57
C THR A 216 -15.83 2.46 -11.49
N GLY A 217 -15.25 2.90 -10.37
CA GLY A 217 -13.78 2.93 -10.21
C GLY A 217 -13.15 1.54 -10.10
N ILE A 218 -13.84 0.62 -9.41
CA ILE A 218 -13.42 -0.79 -9.32
C ILE A 218 -13.54 -1.48 -10.68
N PHE A 219 -14.62 -1.21 -11.42
CA PHE A 219 -14.81 -1.82 -12.72
C PHE A 219 -13.81 -1.31 -13.78
N GLU A 220 -13.54 0.00 -13.79
CA GLU A 220 -12.47 0.60 -14.60
C GLU A 220 -11.12 -0.08 -14.36
N LEU A 221 -10.83 -0.36 -13.10
CA LEU A 221 -9.60 -1.01 -12.65
C LEU A 221 -9.50 -2.45 -13.17
N ILE A 222 -10.57 -3.24 -13.03
CA ILE A 222 -10.63 -4.63 -13.50
C ILE A 222 -10.45 -4.69 -15.04
N VAL A 223 -11.12 -3.80 -15.78
CA VAL A 223 -11.02 -3.76 -17.24
C VAL A 223 -9.65 -3.29 -17.71
N SER A 224 -9.06 -2.29 -17.04
CA SER A 224 -7.69 -1.84 -17.32
C SER A 224 -6.69 -2.98 -17.13
N LEU A 225 -6.84 -3.76 -16.06
CA LEU A 225 -5.99 -4.91 -15.80
C LEU A 225 -6.16 -6.00 -16.87
N PHE A 226 -7.40 -6.27 -17.28
CA PHE A 226 -7.68 -7.24 -18.33
C PHE A 226 -6.93 -6.92 -19.64
N PHE A 227 -7.00 -5.67 -20.10
CA PHE A 227 -6.29 -5.25 -21.31
C PHE A 227 -4.77 -5.32 -21.16
N HIS A 228 -4.27 -5.03 -19.98
CA HIS A 228 -2.85 -5.18 -19.71
C HIS A 228 -2.41 -6.65 -19.81
N LEU A 229 -3.12 -7.58 -19.16
CA LEU A 229 -2.82 -9.02 -19.21
C LEU A 229 -2.90 -9.59 -20.63
N LEU A 230 -3.79 -9.04 -21.45
CA LEU A 230 -3.82 -9.39 -22.87
C LEU A 230 -2.58 -8.88 -23.60
N ASN A 231 -2.22 -7.60 -23.44
CA ASN A 231 -1.05 -7.05 -24.13
C ASN A 231 0.26 -7.73 -23.71
N SER A 232 0.32 -8.32 -22.51
CA SER A 232 1.46 -9.10 -22.04
C SER A 232 1.42 -10.60 -22.36
N HIS A 233 0.43 -11.07 -23.10
CA HIS A 233 0.22 -12.48 -23.44
C HIS A 233 -0.03 -13.43 -22.24
N GLU A 234 -0.40 -12.90 -21.07
CA GLU A 234 -0.70 -13.66 -19.85
C GLU A 234 -2.14 -14.19 -19.86
N LEU A 235 -2.43 -15.09 -20.80
CA LEU A 235 -3.79 -15.52 -21.14
C LEU A 235 -4.55 -16.21 -19.98
N LYS A 236 -3.85 -16.95 -19.12
CA LYS A 236 -4.47 -17.65 -17.98
C LYS A 236 -5.03 -16.67 -16.95
N SER A 237 -4.26 -15.63 -16.64
CA SER A 237 -4.67 -14.57 -15.72
C SER A 237 -5.68 -13.63 -16.37
N ALA A 238 -5.50 -13.29 -17.66
CA ALA A 238 -6.48 -12.52 -18.42
C ALA A 238 -7.86 -13.21 -18.43
N TYR A 239 -7.88 -14.55 -18.53
CA TYR A 239 -9.11 -15.33 -18.44
C TYR A 239 -9.78 -15.19 -17.06
N LYS A 240 -9.03 -15.32 -15.96
CA LYS A 240 -9.59 -15.12 -14.61
C LYS A 240 -10.22 -13.73 -14.44
N ILE A 241 -9.53 -12.69 -14.91
CA ILE A 241 -10.08 -11.32 -14.88
C ILE A 241 -11.30 -11.18 -15.78
N PHE A 242 -11.31 -11.85 -16.94
CA PHE A 242 -12.47 -11.88 -17.83
C PHE A 242 -13.71 -12.49 -17.16
N GLU A 243 -13.54 -13.58 -16.39
CA GLU A 243 -14.65 -14.16 -15.62
C GLU A 243 -15.24 -13.17 -14.62
N ILE A 244 -14.37 -12.43 -13.92
CA ILE A 244 -14.77 -11.37 -13.00
C ILE A 244 -15.51 -10.25 -13.74
N ILE A 245 -15.00 -9.79 -14.89
CA ILE A 245 -15.68 -8.76 -15.71
C ILE A 245 -17.09 -9.20 -16.07
N LEU A 246 -17.27 -10.46 -16.49
CA LEU A 246 -18.59 -11.00 -16.83
C LEU A 246 -19.53 -10.98 -15.61
N GLU A 247 -19.05 -11.35 -14.43
CA GLU A 247 -19.83 -11.33 -13.18
C GLU A 247 -20.25 -9.92 -12.76
N TYR A 248 -19.36 -8.93 -12.92
CA TYR A 248 -19.66 -7.51 -12.66
C TYR A 248 -20.64 -6.94 -13.69
N SER A 249 -20.54 -7.37 -14.94
CA SER A 249 -21.35 -6.86 -16.03
C SER A 249 -22.85 -7.18 -15.92
N ASN A 250 -23.23 -8.06 -14.98
CA ASN A 250 -24.62 -8.31 -14.66
C ASN A 250 -25.33 -7.09 -14.05
N ASN A 251 -24.61 -6.10 -13.51
CA ASN A 251 -25.16 -4.84 -13.00
C ASN A 251 -25.48 -3.85 -14.15
N ILE A 252 -26.73 -3.38 -14.19
CA ILE A 252 -27.26 -2.49 -15.25
C ILE A 252 -26.58 -1.11 -15.25
N HIS A 253 -26.20 -0.58 -14.08
CA HIS A 253 -25.54 0.73 -13.95
C HIS A 253 -24.14 0.73 -14.57
N LEU A 254 -23.41 -0.38 -14.46
CA LEU A 254 -22.11 -0.55 -15.11
C LEU A 254 -22.20 -0.56 -16.63
N LYS A 255 -23.20 -1.26 -17.21
CA LYS A 255 -23.35 -1.36 -18.67
C LYS A 255 -23.49 0.01 -19.32
N ARG A 256 -24.30 0.89 -18.74
CA ARG A 256 -24.49 2.25 -19.26
C ARG A 256 -23.20 3.06 -19.21
N ARG A 257 -22.40 2.92 -18.15
CA ARG A 257 -21.13 3.65 -18.00
C ARG A 257 -19.98 3.06 -18.82
N MET A 258 -19.96 1.73 -19.05
CA MET A 258 -18.98 1.06 -19.91
C MET A 258 -18.91 1.64 -21.32
N ARG A 259 -20.06 2.07 -21.87
CA ARG A 259 -20.16 2.67 -23.20
C ARG A 259 -19.37 3.97 -23.34
N PHE A 260 -19.04 4.63 -22.23
CA PHE A 260 -18.33 5.91 -22.19
C PHE A 260 -16.88 5.79 -21.70
N LEU A 261 -16.38 4.57 -21.44
CA LEU A 261 -15.03 4.38 -20.94
C LEU A 261 -14.01 4.60 -22.07
N ILE A 262 -13.24 5.68 -21.94
CA ILE A 262 -12.07 5.95 -22.77
C ILE A 262 -10.85 5.46 -21.98
N TYR A 263 -10.21 4.40 -22.45
CA TYR A 263 -8.94 3.93 -21.89
C TYR A 263 -7.79 4.44 -22.74
N GLU A 264 -6.95 5.25 -22.12
CA GLU A 264 -5.70 5.71 -22.70
C GLU A 264 -4.78 4.51 -22.98
N GLY A 265 -4.27 4.39 -24.21
CA GLY A 265 -3.38 3.28 -24.60
C GLY A 265 -4.06 1.94 -24.96
N VAL A 266 -5.39 1.84 -24.94
CA VAL A 266 -6.11 0.64 -25.41
C VAL A 266 -6.86 0.95 -26.70
N GLU A 267 -6.67 0.12 -27.73
CA GLU A 267 -7.41 0.23 -28.98
C GLU A 267 -8.93 0.20 -28.74
N LYS A 268 -9.63 1.23 -29.23
CA LYS A 268 -11.10 1.37 -29.16
C LYS A 268 -11.83 0.10 -29.62
N ARG A 269 -11.27 -0.59 -30.62
CA ARG A 269 -11.78 -1.88 -31.14
C ARG A 269 -11.86 -2.95 -30.05
N LYS A 270 -10.82 -3.10 -29.22
CA LYS A 270 -10.75 -4.14 -28.18
C LYS A 270 -11.80 -3.91 -27.09
N ILE A 271 -12.00 -2.66 -26.69
CA ILE A 271 -13.03 -2.22 -25.74
C ILE A 271 -14.43 -2.44 -26.32
N PHE A 272 -14.66 -2.01 -27.56
CA PHE A 272 -15.93 -2.18 -28.25
C PHE A 272 -16.38 -3.64 -28.29
N TYR A 273 -15.49 -4.57 -28.64
CA TYR A 273 -15.84 -5.99 -28.68
C TYR A 273 -16.08 -6.60 -27.30
N LEU A 274 -15.44 -6.09 -26.25
CA LEU A 274 -15.67 -6.54 -24.88
C LEU A 274 -17.08 -6.13 -24.43
N ILE A 275 -17.46 -4.88 -24.68
CA ILE A 275 -18.81 -4.35 -24.40
C ILE A 275 -19.87 -5.15 -25.17
N LYS A 276 -19.66 -5.36 -26.48
CA LYS A 276 -20.59 -6.09 -27.34
C LYS A 276 -20.79 -7.54 -26.89
N LEU A 277 -19.75 -8.16 -26.33
CA LEU A 277 -19.80 -9.52 -25.81
C LEU A 277 -20.60 -9.59 -24.50
N ILE A 278 -20.39 -8.63 -23.60
CA ILE A 278 -21.15 -8.45 -22.34
C ILE A 278 -22.64 -8.16 -22.59
N GLU A 279 -22.97 -7.43 -23.66
CA GLU A 279 -24.35 -7.14 -24.01
C GLU A 279 -25.08 -8.40 -24.54
N ARG A 280 -24.39 -9.20 -25.35
CA ARG A 280 -24.96 -10.42 -25.97
C ARG A 280 -25.08 -11.61 -25.03
N SER A 281 -24.31 -11.68 -23.95
CA SER A 281 -24.33 -12.81 -23.01
C SER A 281 -25.61 -12.91 -22.17
N LYS A 282 -26.54 -11.95 -22.24
CA LYS A 282 -27.83 -11.99 -21.53
C LYS A 282 -29.04 -12.32 -22.42
N SER A 283 -28.95 -12.14 -23.74
CA SER A 283 -30.11 -12.25 -24.63
C SER A 283 -30.34 -13.66 -25.18
N GLU A 284 -29.52 -14.62 -24.74
CA GLU A 284 -29.30 -15.85 -25.47
C GLU A 284 -28.75 -16.86 -24.44
N ASP A 285 -29.32 -18.06 -24.32
CA ASP A 285 -28.74 -19.26 -23.61
C ASP A 285 -27.44 -19.74 -24.28
N TYR A 286 -26.73 -18.81 -24.90
CA TYR A 286 -25.83 -19.06 -26.00
C TYR A 286 -24.41 -18.85 -25.49
N PHE A 287 -23.69 -19.97 -25.53
CA PHE A 287 -22.34 -20.22 -25.02
C PHE A 287 -22.29 -20.61 -23.54
N ALA A 288 -22.71 -21.86 -23.29
CA ALA A 288 -22.65 -22.58 -22.02
C ALA A 288 -21.23 -22.79 -21.43
N SER A 289 -20.21 -22.00 -21.81
CA SER A 289 -18.92 -22.03 -21.12
C SER A 289 -18.17 -20.69 -21.26
N LYS A 290 -17.86 -20.06 -20.11
CA LYS A 290 -17.00 -18.85 -19.99
C LYS A 290 -15.70 -18.95 -20.83
N PRO A 291 -15.02 -20.12 -20.97
CA PRO A 291 -13.85 -20.29 -21.85
C PRO A 291 -14.12 -20.04 -23.34
N GLN A 292 -15.28 -20.44 -23.87
CA GLN A 292 -15.61 -20.24 -25.28
C GLN A 292 -15.85 -18.76 -25.61
N LEU A 293 -16.44 -18.02 -24.67
CA LEU A 293 -16.62 -16.57 -24.77
C LEU A 293 -15.27 -15.85 -24.80
N PHE A 294 -14.37 -16.22 -23.90
CA PHE A 294 -13.01 -15.66 -23.88
C PHE A 294 -12.25 -15.95 -25.17
N LYS A 295 -12.30 -17.21 -25.67
CA LYS A 295 -11.68 -17.58 -26.94
C LYS A 295 -12.26 -16.79 -28.13
N LYS A 296 -13.58 -16.61 -28.17
CA LYS A 296 -14.26 -15.80 -29.20
C LYS A 296 -13.81 -14.35 -29.14
N TYR A 297 -13.69 -13.80 -27.94
CA TYR A 297 -13.17 -12.45 -27.72
C TYR A 297 -11.77 -12.29 -28.32
N LEU A 298 -10.83 -13.17 -27.93
CA LEU A 298 -9.44 -13.18 -28.42
C LEU A 298 -9.35 -13.25 -29.95
N ILE A 299 -10.15 -14.13 -30.58
CA ILE A 299 -10.20 -14.22 -32.05
C ILE A 299 -10.71 -12.91 -32.67
N THR A 300 -11.72 -12.29 -32.08
CA THR A 300 -12.37 -11.10 -32.63
C THR A 300 -11.48 -9.85 -32.58
N ILE A 301 -10.66 -9.75 -31.54
CA ILE A 301 -9.65 -8.69 -31.40
C ILE A 301 -8.34 -9.00 -32.14
N GLY A 302 -8.26 -10.13 -32.85
CA GLY A 302 -7.06 -10.52 -33.63
C GLY A 302 -5.93 -11.11 -32.81
N PHE A 303 -6.16 -11.46 -31.54
CA PHE A 303 -5.14 -12.02 -30.64
C PHE A 303 -4.81 -13.49 -30.96
N CYS A 304 -5.74 -14.22 -31.57
CA CYS A 304 -5.56 -15.62 -31.98
C CYS A 304 -6.20 -15.88 -33.34
N LYS A 305 -5.62 -16.78 -34.15
CA LYS A 305 -6.24 -17.25 -35.38
C LYS A 305 -7.41 -18.22 -35.08
N PRO A 306 -8.55 -18.13 -35.78
CA PRO A 306 -9.61 -19.11 -35.65
C PRO A 306 -9.12 -20.48 -36.13
N SER A 307 -9.51 -21.56 -35.45
CA SER A 307 -9.23 -22.91 -35.95
C SER A 307 -10.01 -23.17 -37.25
N MET A 308 -9.47 -24.01 -38.14
CA MET A 308 -10.13 -24.36 -39.42
C MET A 308 -11.59 -24.85 -39.28
N LYS A 309 -11.98 -25.40 -38.11
CA LYS A 309 -13.36 -25.81 -37.82
C LYS A 309 -14.32 -24.61 -37.63
N TRP A 310 -13.82 -23.48 -37.13
CA TRP A 310 -14.61 -22.26 -36.89
C TRP A 310 -14.90 -21.49 -38.19
N THR A 311 -13.92 -21.41 -39.10
CA THR A 311 -14.10 -20.80 -40.43
C THR A 311 -15.14 -21.54 -41.27
N ARG A 312 -15.19 -22.88 -41.19
CA ARG A 312 -16.25 -23.68 -41.85
C ARG A 312 -17.65 -23.31 -41.35
N LYS A 313 -17.90 -23.26 -40.03
CA LYS A 313 -19.23 -22.89 -39.47
C LYS A 313 -19.68 -21.48 -39.86
N ALA A 314 -18.76 -20.52 -39.95
CA ALA A 314 -19.07 -19.15 -40.39
C ALA A 314 -19.39 -19.07 -41.89
N MET A 315 -18.70 -19.85 -42.73
CA MET A 315 -19.03 -19.99 -44.16
C MET A 315 -20.43 -20.60 -44.37
N TYR A 316 -20.80 -21.64 -43.61
CA TYR A 316 -22.11 -22.28 -43.75
C TYR A 316 -23.27 -21.35 -43.31
N ARG A 317 -23.07 -20.44 -42.35
CA ARG A 317 -24.08 -19.43 -41.99
C ARG A 317 -24.26 -18.34 -43.06
N LYS A 318 -23.24 -18.04 -43.87
CA LYS A 318 -23.36 -17.09 -45.00
C LYS A 318 -24.09 -17.68 -46.22
N ARG A 319 -24.30 -18.99 -46.28
CA ARG A 319 -24.93 -19.69 -47.42
C ARG A 319 -26.43 -20.00 -47.24
N LYS A 320 -27.03 -19.64 -46.10
CA LYS A 320 -28.50 -19.62 -45.97
C LYS A 320 -28.98 -18.17 -46.03
N LYS A 321 -29.17 -17.68 -47.26
CA LYS A 321 -30.08 -16.57 -47.54
C LYS A 321 -31.37 -17.18 -48.03
#